data_AF-A0A6P6URZ2-F1
#
_entry.id   AF-A0A6P6URZ2-F1
#
_cell.length_a   1.000
_cell.length_b   1.000
_cell.length_c   1.000
_cell.angle_alpha   90.00
_cell.angle_beta   90.00
_cell.angle_gamma   90.00
#
_symmetry.space_group_name_H-M   'P 1'
#
loop_
_entity.id
_entity.type
_entity.pdbx_description
1 polymer ?
#
loop_
_entity_poly.entity_id
_entity_poly.type
_entity_poly.pdbx_seq_one_letter_code
_entity_poly.pdbx_strand_id
1 'polypeptide(L)'
;MSSMKQREPPKFLCKLEMEVDKISNLPGHIIDKILSHMSLRDAVRTSVLSSKWRYKWDTLPHLIFDNQSVLVSSQDQTLIKNKLVNIVDHVLLLHSGPIQKFKLSHRDLQGVSDIDRWILFLSRGALKEFVLEIWKGHRYKLPSSTYFCQDLIHLELFNCLLRPPATFDGFKNLKSIDLQHITMDQDAFEHLISSCPLLERLTLMNFDGFTNLNIHAPNLLFFDIGGVFENVSFQDTFQLAVVSIGLYTNTGFDRNLTFGSAGNLIKFFAHLPRIQRLEVQSYFLKYLTAGKVPGRLPTPCIELSFLSLRINFNDVEESLAALCLLRSSPNLQELEMLARPEEQSAMRISANIVEEDYENCPFNQLRFVKIAGISGLRQELNFIKFLLANSPVLEKMTVKPGSTDGGWELLKELMKELLRFRRASVQAQIIYLDP
;
A
#
# COMPACT_ATOMS: atom_id res chain seq x y z
N MET A 1 95.07 -32.22 10.82
CA MET A 1 94.67 -31.60 9.54
C MET A 1 93.28 -32.10 9.17
N SER A 2 92.26 -31.26 9.27
CA SER A 2 91.07 -31.32 8.41
C SER A 2 90.26 -30.04 8.60
N SER A 3 90.13 -29.27 7.53
CA SER A 3 89.66 -27.89 7.51
C SER A 3 88.15 -27.76 7.73
N MET A 4 87.77 -26.79 8.56
CA MET A 4 86.42 -26.22 8.57
C MET A 4 86.07 -25.64 7.20
N LYS A 5 84.91 -26.03 6.65
CA LYS A 5 84.20 -25.27 5.61
C LYS A 5 82.84 -24.87 6.15
N GLN A 6 82.70 -23.58 6.48
CA GLN A 6 81.41 -22.93 6.72
C GLN A 6 80.56 -23.02 5.43
N ARG A 7 79.30 -23.44 5.57
CA ARG A 7 78.29 -23.32 4.51
C ARG A 7 77.53 -22.02 4.76
N GLU A 8 77.64 -21.06 3.85
CA GLU A 8 76.74 -19.90 3.79
C GLU A 8 75.32 -20.37 3.39
N PRO A 9 74.27 -19.76 3.94
CA PRO A 9 72.90 -20.02 3.52
C PRO A 9 72.62 -19.32 2.17
N PRO A 10 71.85 -19.95 1.26
CA PRO A 10 71.54 -19.33 -0.03
C PRO A 10 70.55 -18.16 0.16
N LYS A 11 70.93 -16.99 -0.37
CA LYS A 11 70.04 -15.84 -0.56
C LYS A 11 68.98 -16.18 -1.60
N PHE A 12 67.78 -16.57 -1.16
CA PHE A 12 66.60 -16.57 -2.03
C PHE A 12 65.85 -15.24 -1.88
N LEU A 13 66.23 -14.29 -2.75
CA LEU A 13 65.45 -13.09 -3.06
C LEU A 13 64.26 -13.51 -3.94
N CYS A 14 63.18 -13.97 -3.32
CA CYS A 14 61.90 -14.09 -4.02
C CYS A 14 61.19 -12.73 -3.95
N LYS A 15 61.48 -11.85 -4.91
CA LYS A 15 60.60 -10.72 -5.23
C LYS A 15 59.33 -11.31 -5.85
N LEU A 16 58.33 -11.62 -5.03
CA LEU A 16 56.97 -11.75 -5.52
C LEU A 16 56.54 -10.35 -6.00
N GLU A 17 56.27 -10.21 -7.29
CA GLU A 17 55.46 -9.11 -7.80
C GLU A 17 54.12 -9.18 -7.08
N MET A 18 53.94 -8.30 -6.09
CA MET A 18 52.67 -8.16 -5.40
C MET A 18 51.67 -7.62 -6.42
N GLU A 19 50.76 -8.47 -6.90
CA GLU A 19 49.59 -8.00 -7.64
C GLU A 19 48.93 -6.87 -6.84
N VAL A 20 48.88 -5.68 -7.44
CA VAL A 20 48.35 -4.49 -6.77
C VAL A 20 46.87 -4.74 -6.51
N ASP A 21 46.48 -4.75 -5.24
CA ASP A 21 45.08 -4.88 -4.83
C ASP A 21 44.26 -3.67 -5.32
N LYS A 22 43.67 -3.81 -6.52
CA LYS A 22 42.97 -2.71 -7.20
C LYS A 22 41.69 -2.31 -6.48
N ILE A 23 41.00 -3.26 -5.84
CA ILE A 23 39.69 -3.02 -5.22
C ILE A 23 39.87 -2.34 -3.85
N SER A 24 40.82 -2.80 -3.02
CA SER A 24 41.08 -2.15 -1.73
C SER A 24 41.72 -0.76 -1.85
N ASN A 25 42.23 -0.41 -3.03
CA ASN A 25 42.81 0.91 -3.30
C ASN A 25 41.84 1.89 -3.98
N LEU A 26 40.56 1.49 -4.16
CA LEU A 26 39.52 2.41 -4.64
C LEU A 26 39.27 3.54 -3.62
N PRO A 27 38.86 4.73 -4.08
CA PRO A 27 38.42 5.81 -3.19
C PRO A 27 37.27 5.36 -2.28
N GLY A 28 37.23 5.88 -1.04
CA GLY A 28 36.22 5.51 -0.04
C GLY A 28 34.78 5.59 -0.58
N HIS A 29 34.42 6.72 -1.20
CA HIS A 29 33.09 6.92 -1.77
C HIS A 29 32.69 5.88 -2.85
N ILE A 30 33.66 5.30 -3.57
CA ILE A 30 33.39 4.22 -4.53
C ILE A 30 33.12 2.91 -3.79
N ILE A 31 33.90 2.62 -2.75
CA ILE A 31 33.69 1.44 -1.89
C ILE A 31 32.31 1.54 -1.22
N ASP A 32 31.95 2.70 -0.68
CA ASP A 32 30.65 2.93 -0.03
C ASP A 32 29.50 2.72 -1.02
N LYS A 33 29.68 3.17 -2.28
CA LYS A 33 28.72 2.93 -3.35
C LYS A 33 28.63 1.45 -3.74
N ILE A 34 29.74 0.73 -3.80
CA ILE A 34 29.73 -0.71 -4.07
C ILE A 34 28.96 -1.43 -2.95
N LEU A 35 29.29 -1.15 -1.70
CA LEU A 35 28.67 -1.77 -0.53
C LEU A 35 27.18 -1.43 -0.40
N SER A 36 26.76 -0.21 -0.78
CA SER A 36 25.34 0.20 -0.73
C SER A 36 24.44 -0.54 -1.74
N HIS A 37 25.04 -1.19 -2.74
CA HIS A 37 24.33 -2.07 -3.67
C HIS A 37 24.28 -3.54 -3.21
N MET A 38 24.87 -3.87 -2.06
CA MET A 38 24.88 -5.22 -1.50
C MET A 38 23.87 -5.35 -0.35
N SER A 39 23.47 -6.58 -0.04
CA SER A 39 22.76 -6.85 1.23
C SER A 39 23.67 -6.50 2.41
N LEU A 40 23.08 -6.13 3.56
CA LEU A 40 23.85 -5.85 4.78
C LEU A 40 24.76 -7.03 5.13
N ARG A 41 24.25 -8.26 4.97
CA ARG A 41 25.02 -9.48 5.18
C ARG A 41 26.24 -9.56 4.27
N ASP A 42 26.08 -9.34 2.97
CA ASP A 42 27.20 -9.45 2.03
C ASP A 42 28.20 -8.32 2.21
N ALA A 43 27.73 -7.11 2.53
CA ALA A 43 28.59 -5.99 2.89
C ALA A 43 29.46 -6.34 4.12
N VAL A 44 28.87 -6.90 5.18
CA VAL A 44 29.63 -7.38 6.35
C VAL A 44 30.58 -8.52 5.96
N ARG A 45 30.20 -9.43 5.06
CA ARG A 45 31.08 -10.52 4.60
C ARG A 45 32.33 -10.00 3.88
N THR A 46 32.29 -8.82 3.26
CA THR A 46 33.51 -8.24 2.68
C THR A 46 34.63 -8.01 3.72
N SER A 47 34.29 -7.93 5.01
CA SER A 47 35.26 -7.78 6.11
C SER A 47 36.32 -8.88 6.19
N VAL A 48 36.07 -10.06 5.61
CA VAL A 48 37.05 -11.16 5.58
C VAL A 48 38.02 -11.09 4.39
N LEU A 49 37.79 -10.20 3.42
CA LEU A 49 38.62 -10.10 2.22
C LEU A 49 40.03 -9.59 2.53
N SER A 50 40.15 -8.57 3.39
CA SER A 50 41.45 -8.10 3.90
C SER A 50 41.28 -7.22 5.15
N SER A 51 42.38 -6.90 5.82
CA SER A 51 42.38 -5.96 6.95
C SER A 51 41.85 -4.57 6.58
N LYS A 52 41.98 -4.15 5.31
CA LYS A 52 41.45 -2.87 4.80
C LYS A 52 39.93 -2.87 4.65
N TRP A 53 39.30 -4.03 4.45
CA TRP A 53 37.85 -4.18 4.29
C TRP A 53 37.12 -4.41 5.61
N ARG A 54 37.84 -4.77 6.68
CA ARG A 54 37.27 -5.20 7.97
C ARG A 54 36.17 -4.29 8.51
N TYR A 55 36.35 -2.97 8.37
CA TYR A 55 35.44 -1.94 8.87
C TYR A 55 34.91 -1.04 7.75
N LYS A 56 34.78 -1.51 6.51
CA LYS A 56 34.20 -0.67 5.43
C LYS A 56 32.68 -0.58 5.48
N TRP A 57 32.04 -1.54 6.12
CA TRP A 57 30.58 -1.60 6.23
C TRP A 57 30.04 -0.81 7.43
N ASP A 58 30.89 -0.46 8.41
CA ASP A 58 30.49 0.07 9.73
C ASP A 58 29.91 1.50 9.68
N THR A 59 30.00 2.16 8.52
CA THR A 59 29.47 3.51 8.26
C THR A 59 28.33 3.50 7.24
N LEU A 60 27.85 2.31 6.83
CA LEU A 60 26.74 2.20 5.88
C LEU A 60 25.45 2.84 6.42
N PRO A 61 24.86 3.82 5.71
CA PRO A 61 23.73 4.57 6.23
C PRO A 61 22.43 3.76 6.28
N HIS A 62 22.36 2.63 5.58
CA HIS A 62 21.16 1.78 5.47
C HIS A 62 21.42 0.43 6.12
N LEU A 63 20.77 0.18 7.26
CA LEU A 63 20.82 -1.09 7.96
C LEU A 63 19.50 -1.84 7.74
N ILE A 64 19.56 -2.86 6.89
CA ILE A 64 18.39 -3.66 6.50
C ILE A 64 18.56 -5.09 7.05
N PHE A 65 17.70 -5.43 8.00
CA PHE A 65 17.61 -6.74 8.62
C PHE A 65 16.34 -7.43 8.12
N ASP A 66 16.47 -8.15 7.01
CA ASP A 66 15.38 -8.89 6.40
C ASP A 66 15.61 -10.42 6.44
N ASN A 67 14.75 -11.18 5.75
CA ASN A 67 14.87 -12.64 5.64
C ASN A 67 16.19 -13.10 4.98
N GLN A 68 16.89 -12.24 4.23
CA GLN A 68 18.19 -12.55 3.64
C GLN A 68 19.35 -12.30 4.61
N SER A 69 19.16 -11.36 5.54
CA SER A 69 20.14 -11.02 6.58
C SER A 69 20.37 -12.16 7.57
N VAL A 70 19.36 -13.01 7.84
CA VAL A 70 19.49 -14.17 8.74
C VAL A 70 18.97 -15.45 8.08
N LEU A 71 19.85 -16.23 7.46
CA LEU A 71 19.51 -17.58 7.01
C LEU A 71 19.56 -18.56 8.18
N VAL A 72 18.40 -19.00 8.66
CA VAL A 72 18.32 -20.07 9.65
C VAL A 72 17.63 -21.29 9.06
N SER A 73 18.33 -22.42 9.02
CA SER A 73 17.82 -23.73 8.61
C SER A 73 17.20 -24.52 9.77
N SER A 74 16.88 -23.86 10.88
CA SER A 74 16.32 -24.47 12.09
C SER A 74 14.81 -24.29 12.12
N GLN A 75 14.09 -25.27 12.67
CA GLN A 75 12.67 -25.15 13.01
C GLN A 75 12.46 -24.56 14.42
N ASP A 76 13.52 -24.45 15.23
CA ASP A 76 13.45 -23.90 16.58
C ASP A 76 13.40 -22.36 16.54
N GLN A 77 12.24 -21.84 16.92
CA GLN A 77 11.95 -20.40 16.96
C GLN A 77 12.82 -19.63 17.95
N THR A 78 13.21 -20.26 19.08
CA THR A 78 14.04 -19.62 20.10
C THR A 78 15.45 -19.39 19.57
N LEU A 79 16.00 -20.39 18.85
CA LEU A 79 17.32 -20.26 18.21
C LEU A 79 17.32 -19.22 17.10
N ILE A 80 16.26 -19.16 16.28
CA ILE A 80 16.13 -18.14 15.23
C ILE A 80 16.11 -16.74 15.85
N LYS A 81 15.27 -16.54 16.86
CA LYS A 81 15.16 -15.28 17.60
C LYS A 81 16.50 -14.86 18.18
N ASN A 82 17.18 -15.73 18.91
CA ASN A 82 18.47 -15.41 19.54
C ASN A 82 19.54 -15.07 18.50
N LYS A 83 19.56 -15.76 17.35
CA LYS A 83 20.48 -15.42 16.24
C LYS A 83 20.20 -14.04 15.68
N LEU A 84 18.93 -13.70 15.43
CA LEU A 84 18.54 -12.38 14.93
C LEU A 84 18.94 -11.27 15.92
N VAL A 85 18.62 -11.43 17.20
CA VAL A 85 18.99 -10.48 18.26
C VAL A 85 20.50 -10.28 18.30
N ASN A 86 21.28 -11.37 18.33
CA ASN A 86 22.73 -11.30 18.37
C ASN A 86 23.33 -10.59 17.14
N ILE A 87 22.77 -10.82 15.95
CA ILE A 87 23.21 -10.16 14.72
C ILE A 87 22.92 -8.65 14.79
N VAL A 88 21.70 -8.26 15.16
CA VAL A 88 21.32 -6.85 15.26
C VAL A 88 22.15 -6.14 16.34
N ASP A 89 22.29 -6.73 17.53
CA ASP A 89 23.13 -6.19 18.61
C ASP A 89 24.57 -6.01 18.14
N HIS A 90 25.16 -6.99 17.45
CA HIS A 90 26.54 -6.91 16.98
C HIS A 90 26.73 -5.85 15.90
N VAL A 91 25.80 -5.75 14.94
CA VAL A 91 25.85 -4.71 13.89
C VAL A 91 25.72 -3.33 14.52
N LEU A 92 24.73 -3.10 15.39
CA LEU A 92 24.53 -1.80 16.03
C LEU A 92 25.68 -1.40 16.95
N LEU A 93 26.29 -2.36 17.66
CA LEU A 93 27.44 -2.10 18.53
C LEU A 93 28.69 -1.66 17.75
N LEU A 94 28.91 -2.22 16.56
CA LEU A 94 30.06 -1.91 15.73
C LEU A 94 29.83 -0.73 14.77
N HIS A 95 28.58 -0.33 14.57
CA HIS A 95 28.24 0.75 13.66
C HIS A 95 28.73 2.11 14.19
N SER A 96 29.51 2.81 13.37
CA SER A 96 30.15 4.09 13.73
C SER A 96 29.62 5.27 12.91
N GLY A 97 28.79 5.02 11.90
CA GLY A 97 28.19 6.04 11.03
C GLY A 97 26.79 6.51 11.43
N PRO A 98 26.23 7.50 10.70
CA PRO A 98 24.84 7.89 10.84
C PRO A 98 23.91 6.87 10.18
N ILE A 99 22.95 6.34 10.94
CA ILE A 99 21.91 5.44 10.43
C ILE A 99 20.76 6.28 9.89
N GLN A 100 20.62 6.35 8.56
CA GLN A 100 19.55 7.08 7.89
C GLN A 100 18.33 6.19 7.64
N LYS A 101 18.55 4.90 7.36
CA LYS A 101 17.48 3.91 7.17
C LYS A 101 17.71 2.72 8.06
N PHE A 102 16.70 2.38 8.85
CA PHE A 102 16.68 1.16 9.64
C PHE A 102 15.42 0.36 9.26
N LYS A 103 15.63 -0.83 8.71
CA LYS A 103 14.55 -1.79 8.43
C LYS A 103 14.78 -3.06 9.23
N LEU A 104 13.80 -3.44 10.02
CA LEU A 104 13.76 -4.70 10.75
C LEU A 104 12.48 -5.46 10.38
N SER A 105 12.64 -6.47 9.52
CA SER A 105 11.54 -7.16 8.86
C SER A 105 11.92 -8.62 8.60
N HIS A 106 11.76 -9.46 9.61
CA HIS A 106 12.05 -10.88 9.49
C HIS A 106 10.77 -11.68 9.78
N ARG A 107 10.46 -12.68 8.95
CA ARG A 107 9.22 -13.49 9.05
C ARG A 107 9.04 -14.18 10.41
N ASP A 108 10.16 -14.42 11.09
CA ASP A 108 10.22 -15.05 12.41
C ASP A 108 10.38 -14.05 13.56
N LEU A 109 10.36 -12.73 13.28
CA LEU A 109 10.46 -11.68 14.29
C LEU A 109 9.16 -11.59 15.09
N GLN A 110 9.30 -11.59 16.41
CA GLN A 110 8.25 -11.29 17.36
C GLN A 110 8.62 -10.04 18.16
N GLY A 111 7.65 -9.36 18.77
CA GLY A 111 7.90 -8.25 19.68
C GLY A 111 8.73 -8.69 20.88
N VAL A 112 9.95 -8.15 21.02
CA VAL A 112 10.88 -8.47 22.11
C VAL A 112 11.48 -7.19 22.68
N SER A 113 11.87 -7.24 23.96
CA SER A 113 12.45 -6.09 24.67
C SER A 113 13.76 -5.58 24.05
N ASP A 114 14.45 -6.40 23.25
CA ASP A 114 15.66 -6.00 22.53
C ASP A 114 15.36 -4.90 21.51
N ILE A 115 14.17 -4.93 20.90
CA ILE A 115 13.70 -3.91 19.96
C ILE A 115 13.61 -2.54 20.67
N ASP A 116 13.16 -2.50 21.93
CA ASP A 116 13.09 -1.26 22.71
C ASP A 116 14.47 -0.61 22.84
N ARG A 117 15.51 -1.43 23.09
CA ARG A 117 16.90 -0.99 23.20
C ARG A 117 17.41 -0.45 21.87
N TRP A 118 17.10 -1.13 20.77
CA TRP A 118 17.50 -0.70 19.42
C TRP A 118 16.83 0.61 19.03
N ILE A 119 15.52 0.73 19.26
CA ILE A 119 14.78 1.97 18.97
C ILE A 119 15.32 3.13 19.82
N LEU A 120 15.61 2.90 21.10
CA LEU A 120 16.22 3.93 21.96
C LEU A 120 17.61 4.38 21.47
N PHE A 121 18.40 3.47 20.90
CA PHE A 121 19.67 3.82 20.28
C PHE A 121 19.45 4.65 19.01
N LEU A 122 18.55 4.20 18.14
CA LEU A 122 18.23 4.86 16.86
C LEU A 122 17.63 6.25 17.06
N SER A 123 16.84 6.45 18.11
CA SER A 123 16.16 7.73 18.39
C SER A 123 17.11 8.88 18.74
N ARG A 124 18.40 8.60 18.92
CA ARG A 124 19.44 9.60 19.20
C ARG A 124 20.18 10.04 17.94
N GLY A 125 19.90 9.40 16.80
CA GLY A 125 20.56 9.65 15.52
C GLY A 125 19.66 10.37 14.52
N ALA A 126 20.18 10.53 13.30
CA ALA A 126 19.52 11.20 12.18
C ALA A 126 18.69 10.21 11.32
N LEU A 127 17.80 9.46 11.98
CA LEU A 127 16.99 8.44 11.32
C LEU A 127 15.92 9.08 10.43
N LYS A 128 15.93 8.76 9.14
CA LYS A 128 14.99 9.27 8.13
C LYS A 128 13.94 8.25 7.73
N GLU A 129 14.30 6.97 7.68
CA GLU A 129 13.38 5.89 7.32
C GLU A 129 13.39 4.81 8.41
N PHE A 130 12.22 4.57 9.00
CA PHE A 130 12.05 3.54 10.01
C PHE A 130 10.99 2.54 9.55
N VAL A 131 11.41 1.29 9.40
CA VAL A 131 10.53 0.17 9.01
C VAL A 131 10.63 -0.92 10.07
N LEU A 132 9.51 -1.25 10.69
CA LEU A 132 9.42 -2.31 11.70
C LEU A 132 8.24 -3.24 11.40
N GLU A 133 8.54 -4.50 11.08
CA GLU A 133 7.52 -5.48 10.75
C GLU A 133 7.55 -6.69 11.70
N ILE A 134 6.52 -6.78 12.57
CA ILE A 134 6.40 -7.84 13.56
C ILE A 134 5.47 -8.95 13.05
N TRP A 135 6.05 -9.97 12.44
CA TRP A 135 5.30 -11.03 11.76
C TRP A 135 4.70 -12.10 12.69
N LYS A 136 5.19 -12.21 13.94
CA LYS A 136 4.74 -13.20 14.91
C LYS A 136 4.39 -12.61 16.27
N GLY A 137 3.49 -13.30 16.98
CA GLY A 137 3.09 -12.95 18.34
C GLY A 137 2.06 -11.82 18.37
N HIS A 138 1.92 -11.20 19.54
CA HIS A 138 0.99 -10.09 19.75
C HIS A 138 1.55 -8.78 19.20
N ARG A 139 0.65 -7.80 19.03
CA ARG A 139 1.01 -6.42 18.63
C ARG A 139 2.12 -5.88 19.53
N TYR A 140 3.22 -5.48 18.91
CA TYR A 140 4.36 -4.93 19.65
C TYR A 140 4.05 -3.52 20.12
N LYS A 141 4.16 -3.29 21.43
CA LYS A 141 3.98 -1.96 22.01
C LYS A 141 5.20 -1.10 21.67
N LEU A 142 4.98 -0.12 20.80
CA LEU A 142 6.03 0.77 20.34
C LEU A 142 6.53 1.65 21.52
N PRO A 143 7.85 1.70 21.79
CA PRO A 143 8.38 2.49 22.90
C PRO A 143 8.27 3.99 22.61
N SER A 144 8.20 4.80 23.68
CA SER A 144 8.09 6.27 23.57
C SER A 144 9.30 6.90 22.87
N SER A 145 10.46 6.25 22.89
CA SER A 145 11.67 6.69 22.18
C SER A 145 11.47 6.87 20.68
N THR A 146 10.55 6.11 20.07
CA THR A 146 10.26 6.21 18.63
C THR A 146 9.78 7.60 18.22
N TYR A 147 9.05 8.28 19.10
CA TYR A 147 8.48 9.60 18.85
C TYR A 147 9.51 10.74 18.96
N PHE A 148 10.75 10.43 19.36
CA PHE A 148 11.86 11.39 19.38
C PHE A 148 12.61 11.47 18.05
N CYS A 149 12.34 10.58 17.08
CA CYS A 149 12.97 10.60 15.76
C CYS A 149 12.40 11.73 14.88
N GLN A 150 12.83 12.98 15.12
CA GLN A 150 12.26 14.18 14.47
C GLN A 150 12.62 14.33 12.98
N ASP A 151 13.69 13.66 12.53
CA ASP A 151 14.15 13.69 11.13
C ASP A 151 13.45 12.64 10.24
N LEU A 152 12.47 11.91 10.77
CA LEU A 152 11.75 10.89 10.01
C LEU A 152 11.02 11.50 8.81
N ILE A 153 11.23 10.86 7.67
CA ILE A 153 10.61 11.11 6.37
C ILE A 153 9.63 9.98 6.02
N HIS A 154 9.95 8.75 6.41
CA HIS A 154 9.11 7.57 6.17
C HIS A 154 9.02 6.69 7.42
N LEU A 155 7.80 6.32 7.77
CA LEU A 155 7.48 5.42 8.88
C LEU A 155 6.60 4.28 8.36
N GLU A 156 7.07 3.05 8.49
CA GLU A 156 6.34 1.82 8.15
C GLU A 156 6.29 0.90 9.36
N LEU A 157 5.08 0.58 9.82
CA LEU A 157 4.87 -0.29 10.98
C LEU A 157 3.86 -1.38 10.66
N PHE A 158 4.24 -2.62 10.92
CA PHE A 158 3.33 -3.77 10.83
C PHE A 158 3.16 -4.43 12.20
N ASN A 159 1.90 -4.65 12.60
CA ASN A 159 1.51 -5.36 13.82
C ASN A 159 2.02 -4.67 15.11
N CYS A 160 1.73 -3.38 15.26
CA CYS A 160 2.19 -2.54 16.37
C CYS A 160 1.04 -1.91 17.16
N LEU A 161 1.24 -1.70 18.47
CA LEU A 161 0.39 -0.88 19.34
C LEU A 161 1.06 0.49 19.53
N LEU A 162 0.42 1.55 19.06
CA LEU A 162 0.94 2.91 19.12
C LEU A 162 0.27 3.68 20.26
N ARG A 163 1.10 4.26 21.12
CA ARG A 163 0.69 5.19 22.18
C ARG A 163 1.64 6.38 22.21
N PRO A 164 1.41 7.39 21.36
CA PRO A 164 2.18 8.62 21.39
C PRO A 164 2.12 9.26 22.80
N PRO A 165 3.25 9.72 23.36
CA PRO A 165 3.23 10.46 24.62
C PRO A 165 2.54 11.83 24.44
N ALA A 166 2.00 12.39 25.52
CA ALA A 166 1.36 13.72 25.47
C ALA A 166 2.30 14.86 25.04
N THR A 167 3.62 14.65 25.13
CA THR A 167 4.67 15.58 24.68
C THR A 167 5.03 15.41 23.20
N PHE A 168 4.36 14.52 22.47
CA PHE A 168 4.64 14.29 21.07
C PHE A 168 4.04 15.41 20.23
N ASP A 169 4.88 16.24 19.62
CA ASP A 169 4.43 17.37 18.80
C ASP A 169 4.36 17.02 17.30
N GLY A 170 4.34 15.73 16.94
CA GLY A 170 4.36 15.27 15.55
C GLY A 170 5.74 15.08 14.95
N PHE A 171 5.77 14.52 13.73
CA PHE A 171 6.99 14.37 12.93
C PHE A 171 7.03 15.44 11.83
N LYS A 172 7.91 16.43 11.96
CA LYS A 172 7.87 17.63 11.11
C LYS A 172 8.31 17.40 9.67
N ASN A 173 9.15 16.38 9.43
CA ASN A 173 9.69 16.04 8.11
C ASN A 173 8.98 14.85 7.45
N LEU A 174 7.97 14.27 8.10
CA LEU A 174 7.38 13.01 7.69
C LEU A 174 6.50 13.21 6.46
N LYS A 175 6.84 12.46 5.39
CA LYS A 175 6.15 12.49 4.11
C LYS A 175 5.32 11.25 3.85
N SER A 176 5.68 10.13 4.45
CA SER A 176 5.02 8.85 4.20
C SER A 176 4.79 8.08 5.49
N ILE A 177 3.55 7.69 5.70
CA ILE A 177 3.11 6.80 6.78
C ILE A 177 2.51 5.54 6.14
N ASP A 178 2.98 4.37 6.54
CA ASP A 178 2.38 3.07 6.23
C ASP A 178 2.15 2.30 7.54
N LEU A 179 0.89 2.13 7.92
CA LEU A 179 0.50 1.49 9.16
C LEU A 179 -0.41 0.31 8.86
N GLN A 180 0.06 -0.90 9.18
CA GLN A 180 -0.67 -2.13 8.92
C GLN A 180 -0.83 -2.94 10.21
N HIS A 181 -2.00 -3.51 10.44
CA HIS A 181 -2.28 -4.30 11.64
C HIS A 181 -2.04 -3.52 12.95
N ILE A 182 -2.33 -2.21 12.97
CA ILE A 182 -2.05 -1.36 14.13
C ILE A 182 -3.21 -1.29 15.12
N THR A 183 -2.90 -0.89 16.36
CA THR A 183 -3.90 -0.40 17.32
C THR A 183 -3.48 0.98 17.81
N MET A 184 -4.41 1.93 17.81
CA MET A 184 -4.20 3.32 18.24
C MET A 184 -5.54 3.92 18.72
N ASP A 185 -5.50 4.86 19.66
CA ASP A 185 -6.71 5.56 20.12
C ASP A 185 -7.12 6.66 19.10
N GLN A 186 -8.42 6.99 19.02
CA GLN A 186 -8.98 8.01 18.11
C GLN A 186 -8.23 9.35 18.16
N ASP A 187 -8.08 9.93 19.35
CA ASP A 187 -7.41 11.23 19.53
C ASP A 187 -5.94 11.16 19.10
N ALA A 188 -5.27 10.02 19.35
CA ALA A 188 -3.89 9.82 18.97
C ALA A 188 -3.70 9.73 17.44
N PHE A 189 -4.66 9.12 16.74
CA PHE A 189 -4.68 9.08 15.27
C PHE A 189 -4.86 10.48 14.69
N GLU A 190 -5.87 11.21 15.13
CA GLU A 190 -6.13 12.58 14.66
C GLU A 190 -4.94 13.51 14.95
N HIS A 191 -4.35 13.40 16.14
CA HIS A 191 -3.16 14.16 16.50
C HIS A 191 -1.95 13.78 15.64
N LEU A 192 -1.72 12.49 15.37
CA LEU A 192 -0.61 12.04 14.52
C LEU A 192 -0.70 12.63 13.12
N ILE A 193 -1.87 12.56 12.48
CA ILE A 193 -2.06 13.05 11.10
C ILE A 193 -1.95 14.57 11.05
N SER A 194 -2.64 15.29 11.93
CA SER A 194 -2.61 16.76 11.97
C SER A 194 -1.23 17.33 12.34
N SER A 195 -0.41 16.58 13.08
CA SER A 195 0.92 17.03 13.49
C SER A 195 2.04 16.70 12.49
N CYS A 196 1.71 16.10 11.33
CA CYS A 196 2.67 15.79 10.26
C CYS A 196 2.41 16.68 9.03
N PRO A 197 2.88 17.93 8.99
CA PRO A 197 2.46 18.92 7.99
C PRO A 197 2.94 18.63 6.56
N LEU A 198 3.99 17.81 6.40
CA LEU A 198 4.57 17.45 5.10
C LEU A 198 4.07 16.09 4.58
N LEU A 199 3.03 15.52 5.18
CA LEU A 199 2.52 14.20 4.82
C LEU A 199 1.95 14.20 3.39
N GLU A 200 2.59 13.42 2.52
CA GLU A 200 2.24 13.24 1.10
C GLU A 200 1.56 11.89 0.84
N ARG A 201 1.85 10.87 1.67
CA ARG A 201 1.35 9.49 1.53
C ARG A 201 0.89 8.93 2.86
N LEU A 202 -0.34 8.43 2.91
CA LEU A 202 -0.90 7.72 4.06
C LEU A 202 -1.48 6.38 3.60
N THR A 203 -0.92 5.29 4.12
CA THR A 203 -1.44 3.93 3.98
C THR A 203 -1.86 3.42 5.36
N LEU A 204 -3.09 2.91 5.46
CA LEU A 204 -3.65 2.39 6.70
C LEU A 204 -4.44 1.10 6.45
N MET A 205 -3.94 -0.04 6.93
CA MET A 205 -4.55 -1.36 6.71
C MET A 205 -4.81 -2.09 8.02
N ASN A 206 -5.98 -2.72 8.17
CA ASN A 206 -6.32 -3.60 9.30
C ASN A 206 -6.04 -2.96 10.68
N PHE A 207 -6.61 -1.78 10.94
CA PHE A 207 -6.41 -1.02 12.17
C PHE A 207 -7.55 -1.21 13.17
N ASP A 208 -7.25 -1.03 14.46
CA ASP A 208 -8.19 -1.07 15.58
C ASP A 208 -8.05 0.16 16.49
N GLY A 209 -9.10 0.50 17.23
CA GLY A 209 -9.09 1.53 18.29
C GLY A 209 -9.65 2.90 17.88
N PHE A 210 -9.93 3.10 16.59
CA PHE A 210 -10.61 4.29 16.06
C PHE A 210 -11.53 3.91 14.90
N THR A 211 -12.64 4.63 14.75
CA THR A 211 -13.66 4.36 13.72
C THR A 211 -13.97 5.57 12.86
N ASN A 212 -13.57 6.78 13.27
CA ASN A 212 -13.79 8.00 12.49
C ASN A 212 -12.48 8.44 11.85
N LEU A 213 -12.46 8.51 10.52
CA LEU A 213 -11.30 8.88 9.74
C LEU A 213 -11.40 10.35 9.35
N ASN A 214 -10.97 11.23 10.25
CA ASN A 214 -10.92 12.67 10.01
C ASN A 214 -9.52 13.04 9.51
N ILE A 215 -9.34 13.08 8.19
CA ILE A 215 -8.05 13.30 7.56
C ILE A 215 -7.84 14.80 7.36
N HIS A 216 -6.97 15.39 8.16
CA HIS A 216 -6.50 16.78 8.01
C HIS A 216 -5.02 16.78 7.62
N ALA A 217 -4.75 16.71 6.31
CA ALA A 217 -3.40 16.63 5.76
C ALA A 217 -3.31 17.42 4.44
N PRO A 218 -2.90 18.70 4.46
CA PRO A 218 -3.02 19.59 3.30
C PRO A 218 -2.13 19.24 2.11
N ASN A 219 -1.03 18.53 2.36
CA ASN A 219 -0.09 18.09 1.32
C ASN A 219 -0.31 16.64 0.87
N LEU A 220 -1.39 15.97 1.32
CA LEU A 220 -1.63 14.57 1.02
C LEU A 220 -1.94 14.38 -0.47
N LEU A 221 -1.18 13.52 -1.13
CA LEU A 221 -1.30 13.17 -2.55
C LEU A 221 -1.85 11.77 -2.76
N PHE A 222 -1.56 10.86 -1.82
CA PHE A 222 -1.94 9.46 -1.87
C PHE A 222 -2.56 9.01 -0.54
N PHE A 223 -3.73 8.40 -0.63
CA PHE A 223 -4.44 7.82 0.50
C PHE A 223 -4.90 6.40 0.15
N ASP A 224 -4.41 5.41 0.89
CA ASP A 224 -4.81 4.01 0.72
C ASP A 224 -5.24 3.44 2.06
N ILE A 225 -6.48 2.99 2.15
CA ILE A 225 -7.06 2.54 3.40
C ILE A 225 -7.92 1.29 3.22
N GLY A 226 -7.75 0.34 4.13
CA GLY A 226 -8.51 -0.89 4.15
C GLY A 226 -8.77 -1.35 5.58
N GLY A 227 -10.03 -1.38 6.00
CA GLY A 227 -10.33 -1.76 7.38
C GLY A 227 -11.82 -1.68 7.72
N VAL A 228 -12.09 -1.60 9.02
CA VAL A 228 -13.43 -1.41 9.57
C VAL A 228 -13.48 -0.02 10.20
N PHE A 229 -14.38 0.83 9.69
CA PHE A 229 -14.56 2.19 10.16
C PHE A 229 -15.99 2.65 9.93
N GLU A 230 -16.43 3.66 10.68
CA GLU A 230 -17.78 4.19 10.63
C GLU A 230 -17.89 5.38 9.69
N ASN A 231 -16.89 6.27 9.67
CA ASN A 231 -16.93 7.49 8.87
C ASN A 231 -15.57 7.83 8.28
N VAL A 232 -15.58 8.51 7.13
CA VAL A 232 -14.40 9.12 6.52
C VAL A 232 -14.72 10.53 6.05
N SER A 233 -13.84 11.48 6.38
CA SER A 233 -13.91 12.86 5.94
C SER A 233 -12.52 13.39 5.64
N PHE A 234 -12.45 14.24 4.60
CA PHE A 234 -11.23 14.95 4.22
C PHE A 234 -11.42 16.42 4.55
N GLN A 235 -10.49 16.98 5.32
CA GLN A 235 -10.45 18.39 5.69
C GLN A 235 -9.16 18.98 5.14
N ASP A 236 -9.28 20.07 4.39
CA ASP A 236 -8.15 20.77 3.76
C ASP A 236 -7.23 19.91 2.86
N THR A 237 -7.70 18.73 2.42
CA THR A 237 -6.91 17.73 1.67
C THR A 237 -7.05 17.91 0.15
N PHE A 238 -6.95 19.14 -0.34
CA PHE A 238 -7.31 19.49 -1.73
C PHE A 238 -6.36 18.94 -2.81
N GLN A 239 -5.18 18.47 -2.40
CA GLN A 239 -4.13 17.94 -3.29
C GLN A 239 -4.26 16.44 -3.55
N LEU A 240 -5.24 15.77 -2.91
CA LEU A 240 -5.38 14.33 -2.95
C LEU A 240 -5.70 13.85 -4.38
N ALA A 241 -4.73 13.18 -5.00
CA ALA A 241 -4.80 12.74 -6.39
C ALA A 241 -5.14 11.25 -6.51
N VAL A 242 -4.68 10.42 -5.57
CA VAL A 242 -4.88 8.98 -5.58
C VAL A 242 -5.56 8.53 -4.30
N VAL A 243 -6.72 7.91 -4.45
CA VAL A 243 -7.50 7.36 -3.33
C VAL A 243 -7.80 5.89 -3.61
N SER A 244 -7.42 5.02 -2.67
CA SER A 244 -7.84 3.63 -2.58
C SER A 244 -8.50 3.42 -1.22
N ILE A 245 -9.74 2.94 -1.20
CA ILE A 245 -10.52 2.85 0.04
C ILE A 245 -11.40 1.61 0.05
N GLY A 246 -11.20 0.77 1.07
CA GLY A 246 -11.92 -0.47 1.30
C GLY A 246 -12.54 -0.54 2.70
N LEU A 247 -13.84 -0.75 2.76
CA LEU A 247 -14.58 -1.03 4.00
C LEU A 247 -14.89 -2.53 4.07
N TYR A 248 -14.38 -3.23 5.08
CA TYR A 248 -14.45 -4.70 5.16
C TYR A 248 -15.74 -5.25 5.77
N THR A 249 -16.58 -4.39 6.33
CA THR A 249 -17.87 -4.77 6.89
C THR A 249 -19.01 -4.28 6.03
N ASN A 250 -20.03 -5.13 5.86
CA ASN A 250 -21.31 -4.71 5.30
C ASN A 250 -22.11 -3.99 6.40
N THR A 251 -21.81 -2.72 6.62
CA THR A 251 -22.60 -1.89 7.53
C THR A 251 -23.93 -1.58 6.87
N GLY A 252 -24.95 -2.39 7.17
CA GLY A 252 -26.34 -2.05 6.84
C GLY A 252 -26.73 -0.81 7.64
N PHE A 253 -26.48 0.39 7.10
CA PHE A 253 -26.86 1.61 7.79
C PHE A 253 -28.38 1.62 7.97
N ASP A 254 -28.80 1.67 9.23
CA ASP A 254 -30.17 1.99 9.59
C ASP A 254 -30.52 3.31 8.91
N ARG A 255 -31.66 3.33 8.22
CA ARG A 255 -32.16 4.47 7.43
C ARG A 255 -32.53 5.70 8.29
N ASN A 256 -32.00 5.79 9.50
CA ASN A 256 -32.22 6.87 10.46
C ASN A 256 -31.24 8.04 10.28
N LEU A 257 -30.54 8.12 9.14
CA LEU A 257 -29.90 9.37 8.73
C LEU A 257 -31.00 10.41 8.51
N THR A 258 -30.94 11.46 9.33
CA THR A 258 -31.87 12.58 9.35
C THR A 258 -32.20 13.08 7.95
N PHE A 259 -33.49 13.12 7.63
CA PHE A 259 -34.04 13.80 6.45
C PHE A 259 -33.40 15.20 6.38
N GLY A 260 -32.47 15.41 5.44
CA GLY A 260 -31.79 16.71 5.23
C GLY A 260 -30.26 16.69 5.25
N SER A 261 -29.58 15.62 5.69
CA SER A 261 -28.12 15.54 5.59
C SER A 261 -27.67 15.20 4.16
N ALA A 262 -26.63 15.86 3.64
CA ALA A 262 -26.00 15.49 2.38
C ALA A 262 -25.54 14.01 2.45
N GLY A 263 -25.81 13.22 1.40
CA GLY A 263 -25.42 11.82 1.34
C GLY A 263 -23.91 11.64 1.45
N ASN A 264 -23.45 10.48 1.93
CA ASN A 264 -22.04 10.19 2.13
C ASN A 264 -21.22 10.39 0.85
N LEU A 265 -21.80 10.06 -0.31
CA LEU A 265 -21.21 10.34 -1.61
C LEU A 265 -20.84 11.82 -1.79
N ILE A 266 -21.75 12.75 -1.50
CA ILE A 266 -21.49 14.19 -1.67
C ILE A 266 -20.40 14.66 -0.68
N LYS A 267 -20.47 14.21 0.57
CA LYS A 267 -19.49 14.58 1.61
C LYS A 267 -18.10 14.10 1.27
N PHE A 268 -17.97 12.89 0.73
CA PHE A 268 -16.70 12.30 0.35
C PHE A 268 -15.99 13.12 -0.73
N PHE A 269 -16.71 13.54 -1.78
CA PHE A 269 -16.13 14.30 -2.89
C PHE A 269 -16.00 15.81 -2.64
N ALA A 270 -16.59 16.35 -1.57
CA ALA A 270 -16.63 17.79 -1.31
C ALA A 270 -15.24 18.46 -1.28
N HIS A 271 -14.20 17.74 -0.83
CA HIS A 271 -12.84 18.25 -0.69
C HIS A 271 -11.81 17.53 -1.57
N LEU A 272 -12.25 16.90 -2.68
CA LEU A 272 -11.41 16.13 -3.59
C LEU A 272 -11.36 16.71 -5.02
N PRO A 273 -10.99 17.98 -5.22
CA PRO A 273 -11.05 18.63 -6.54
C PRO A 273 -10.03 18.08 -7.54
N ARG A 274 -8.92 17.51 -7.07
CA ARG A 274 -7.78 17.03 -7.88
C ARG A 274 -7.68 15.51 -7.99
N ILE A 275 -8.76 14.79 -7.66
CA ILE A 275 -8.73 13.33 -7.71
C ILE A 275 -8.53 12.84 -9.15
N GLN A 276 -7.49 12.03 -9.34
CA GLN A 276 -7.08 11.47 -10.64
C GLN A 276 -7.32 9.97 -10.73
N ARG A 277 -7.16 9.27 -9.60
CA ARG A 277 -7.38 7.82 -9.47
C ARG A 277 -8.22 7.53 -8.23
N LEU A 278 -9.33 6.81 -8.43
CA LEU A 278 -10.19 6.34 -7.35
C LEU A 278 -10.38 4.83 -7.43
N GLU A 279 -10.10 4.13 -6.34
CA GLU A 279 -10.38 2.72 -6.15
C GLU A 279 -11.31 2.53 -4.94
N VAL A 280 -12.53 2.07 -5.20
CA VAL A 280 -13.53 1.77 -4.19
C VAL A 280 -13.61 0.26 -4.04
N GLN A 281 -13.17 -0.24 -2.89
CA GLN A 281 -13.01 -1.66 -2.61
C GLN A 281 -14.03 -2.16 -1.58
N SER A 282 -14.20 -3.49 -1.52
CA SER A 282 -15.07 -4.18 -0.56
C SER A 282 -16.49 -3.58 -0.48
N TYR A 283 -16.96 -3.15 0.69
CA TYR A 283 -18.30 -2.57 0.91
C TYR A 283 -18.32 -1.03 0.85
N PHE A 284 -17.23 -0.38 0.44
CA PHE A 284 -17.17 1.08 0.51
C PHE A 284 -18.13 1.78 -0.46
N LEU A 285 -18.45 1.17 -1.61
CA LEU A 285 -19.48 1.72 -2.49
C LEU A 285 -20.84 1.78 -1.78
N LYS A 286 -21.19 0.72 -1.02
CA LYS A 286 -22.41 0.67 -0.21
C LYS A 286 -22.43 1.75 0.88
N TYR A 287 -21.27 2.03 1.49
CA TYR A 287 -21.12 3.12 2.45
C TYR A 287 -21.45 4.49 1.80
N LEU A 288 -20.99 4.73 0.57
CA LEU A 288 -21.25 5.98 -0.15
C LEU A 288 -22.73 6.17 -0.47
N THR A 289 -23.50 5.08 -0.59
CA THR A 289 -24.94 5.15 -0.86
C THR A 289 -25.78 5.50 0.37
N ALA A 290 -25.18 5.73 1.54
CA ALA A 290 -25.95 6.15 2.70
C ALA A 290 -26.45 7.60 2.50
N GLY A 291 -27.77 7.77 2.45
CA GLY A 291 -28.45 9.03 2.13
C GLY A 291 -28.93 9.07 0.67
N LYS A 292 -29.27 10.27 0.17
CA LYS A 292 -29.74 10.44 -1.20
C LYS A 292 -28.57 10.40 -2.19
N VAL A 293 -28.59 9.46 -3.13
CA VAL A 293 -27.67 9.42 -4.27
C VAL A 293 -28.15 10.43 -5.34
N PRO A 294 -27.36 11.46 -5.68
CA PRO A 294 -27.72 12.40 -6.74
C PRO A 294 -27.43 11.78 -8.12
N GLY A 295 -28.07 12.28 -9.19
CA GLY A 295 -27.77 11.84 -10.56
C GLY A 295 -26.38 12.26 -11.06
N ARG A 296 -25.82 13.34 -10.50
CA ARG A 296 -24.44 13.83 -10.68
C ARG A 296 -23.92 14.44 -9.39
N LEU A 297 -22.61 14.43 -9.18
CA LEU A 297 -21.96 15.16 -8.10
C LEU A 297 -22.12 16.67 -8.31
N PRO A 298 -22.20 17.48 -7.22
CA PRO A 298 -22.25 18.93 -7.34
C PRO A 298 -21.04 19.53 -8.05
N THR A 299 -19.86 18.95 -7.82
CA THR A 299 -18.60 19.33 -8.47
C THR A 299 -18.13 18.16 -9.33
N PRO A 300 -17.95 18.34 -10.65
CA PRO A 300 -17.42 17.30 -11.51
C PRO A 300 -15.97 16.92 -11.16
N CYS A 301 -15.65 15.62 -11.25
CA CYS A 301 -14.31 15.09 -11.10
C CYS A 301 -13.55 15.18 -12.44
N ILE A 302 -13.15 16.39 -12.81
CA ILE A 302 -12.57 16.68 -14.14
C ILE A 302 -11.22 15.98 -14.34
N GLU A 303 -10.41 15.81 -13.29
CA GLU A 303 -9.10 15.18 -13.37
C GLU A 303 -9.15 13.65 -13.27
N LEU A 304 -10.30 13.07 -12.93
CA LEU A 304 -10.43 11.63 -12.73
C LEU A 304 -10.28 10.89 -14.07
N SER A 305 -9.20 10.13 -14.19
CA SER A 305 -8.85 9.37 -15.39
C SER A 305 -8.99 7.85 -15.17
N PHE A 306 -8.92 7.39 -13.93
CA PHE A 306 -9.10 5.99 -13.55
C PHE A 306 -10.11 5.83 -12.42
N LEU A 307 -11.08 4.93 -12.61
CA LEU A 307 -12.08 4.56 -11.60
C LEU A 307 -12.17 3.04 -11.49
N SER A 308 -11.97 2.49 -10.29
CA SER A 308 -12.23 1.08 -9.98
C SER A 308 -13.31 0.96 -8.92
N LEU A 309 -14.34 0.15 -9.16
CA LEU A 309 -15.48 -0.04 -8.27
C LEU A 309 -15.72 -1.52 -7.96
N ARG A 310 -15.70 -1.87 -6.68
CA ARG A 310 -16.21 -3.14 -6.15
C ARG A 310 -17.72 -2.99 -5.88
N ILE A 311 -18.56 -3.59 -6.72
CA ILE A 311 -20.00 -3.28 -6.81
C ILE A 311 -20.87 -4.52 -6.67
N ASN A 312 -22.01 -4.40 -5.99
CA ASN A 312 -23.12 -5.34 -6.08
C ASN A 312 -24.15 -4.84 -7.11
N PHE A 313 -24.21 -5.46 -8.29
CA PHE A 313 -25.14 -5.05 -9.36
C PHE A 313 -26.62 -5.29 -9.04
N ASN A 314 -26.94 -6.13 -8.04
CA ASN A 314 -28.32 -6.30 -7.55
C ASN A 314 -28.73 -5.18 -6.58
N ASP A 315 -27.77 -4.39 -6.09
CA ASP A 315 -28.04 -3.23 -5.27
C ASP A 315 -28.25 -1.99 -6.15
N VAL A 316 -29.50 -1.54 -6.22
CA VAL A 316 -29.90 -0.38 -7.02
C VAL A 316 -29.13 0.87 -6.63
N GLU A 317 -28.95 1.10 -5.33
CA GLU A 317 -28.31 2.31 -4.83
C GLU A 317 -26.82 2.32 -5.17
N GLU A 318 -26.14 1.17 -5.12
CA GLU A 318 -24.74 1.06 -5.55
C GLU A 318 -24.59 1.31 -7.05
N SER A 319 -25.53 0.79 -7.83
CA SER A 319 -25.56 1.01 -9.28
C SER A 319 -25.84 2.46 -9.65
N LEU A 320 -26.76 3.13 -8.93
CA LEU A 320 -27.00 4.57 -9.08
C LEU A 320 -25.77 5.39 -8.66
N ALA A 321 -25.06 4.98 -7.60
CA ALA A 321 -23.82 5.64 -7.18
C ALA A 321 -22.72 5.49 -8.25
N ALA A 322 -22.57 4.29 -8.83
CA ALA A 322 -21.66 4.08 -9.95
C ALA A 322 -22.02 4.97 -11.16
N LEU A 323 -23.30 5.06 -11.54
CA LEU A 323 -23.76 5.93 -12.62
C LEU A 323 -23.49 7.42 -12.31
N CYS A 324 -23.73 7.85 -11.07
CA CYS A 324 -23.43 9.20 -10.61
C CYS A 324 -21.94 9.54 -10.80
N LEU A 325 -21.04 8.64 -10.39
CA LEU A 325 -19.59 8.81 -10.56
C LEU A 325 -19.20 8.90 -12.03
N LEU A 326 -19.69 7.99 -12.87
CA LEU A 326 -19.42 7.99 -14.31
C LEU A 326 -19.90 9.28 -14.98
N ARG A 327 -21.11 9.76 -14.65
CA ARG A 327 -21.67 11.01 -15.18
C ARG A 327 -20.95 12.26 -14.69
N SER A 328 -20.23 12.15 -13.57
CA SER A 328 -19.50 13.27 -12.97
C SER A 328 -18.02 13.28 -13.37
N SER A 329 -17.56 12.31 -14.17
CA SER A 329 -16.15 12.11 -14.53
C SER A 329 -15.94 12.26 -16.05
N PRO A 330 -15.98 13.48 -16.59
CA PRO A 330 -16.02 13.71 -18.05
C PRO A 330 -14.75 13.25 -18.79
N ASN A 331 -13.60 13.16 -18.08
CA ASN A 331 -12.32 12.77 -18.65
C ASN A 331 -11.88 11.35 -18.26
N LEU A 332 -12.80 10.53 -17.77
CA LEU A 332 -12.51 9.15 -17.38
C LEU A 332 -12.02 8.34 -18.59
N GLN A 333 -10.84 7.71 -18.46
CA GLN A 333 -10.21 6.92 -19.53
C GLN A 333 -10.28 5.42 -19.25
N GLU A 334 -10.19 5.04 -17.98
CA GLU A 334 -10.15 3.65 -17.53
C GLU A 334 -11.22 3.39 -16.46
N LEU A 335 -12.03 2.36 -16.69
CA LEU A 335 -13.05 1.90 -15.75
C LEU A 335 -12.82 0.42 -15.43
N GLU A 336 -12.63 0.10 -14.15
CA GLU A 336 -12.68 -1.26 -13.64
C GLU A 336 -13.93 -1.47 -12.78
N MET A 337 -14.69 -2.54 -13.01
CA MET A 337 -15.81 -2.95 -12.17
C MET A 337 -15.61 -4.39 -11.73
N LEU A 338 -15.61 -4.61 -10.43
CA LEU A 338 -15.41 -5.91 -9.80
C LEU A 338 -16.72 -6.32 -9.14
N ALA A 339 -17.46 -7.24 -9.75
CA ALA A 339 -18.76 -7.70 -9.24
C ALA A 339 -18.61 -8.47 -7.93
N ARG A 340 -19.37 -8.07 -6.90
CA ARG A 340 -19.50 -8.78 -5.62
C ARG A 340 -20.66 -9.78 -5.71
N PRO A 341 -20.47 -11.02 -5.22
CA PRO A 341 -21.56 -12.00 -5.16
C PRO A 341 -22.65 -11.55 -4.18
N GLU A 342 -23.85 -12.08 -4.40
CA GLU A 342 -25.02 -11.83 -3.56
C GLU A 342 -24.83 -12.41 -2.14
N GLU A 343 -25.15 -11.63 -1.12
CA GLU A 343 -25.19 -12.09 0.26
C GLU A 343 -26.57 -12.69 0.58
N GLN A 344 -26.57 -13.88 1.18
CA GLN A 344 -27.77 -14.69 1.46
C GLN A 344 -28.82 -14.03 2.39
N SER A 345 -28.57 -12.83 2.92
CA SER A 345 -29.36 -12.21 3.99
C SER A 345 -30.29 -11.07 3.55
N ALA A 346 -30.26 -10.62 2.30
CA ALA A 346 -31.08 -9.48 1.86
C ALA A 346 -32.43 -9.91 1.27
N MET A 347 -33.41 -10.18 2.15
CA MET A 347 -34.82 -10.25 1.72
C MET A 347 -35.32 -8.84 1.42
N ARG A 348 -35.07 -8.31 0.21
CA ARG A 348 -35.65 -7.04 -0.25
C ARG A 348 -36.03 -7.05 -1.72
N ILE A 349 -37.21 -6.48 -1.99
CA ILE A 349 -37.85 -6.29 -3.28
C ILE A 349 -36.84 -5.69 -4.26
N SER A 350 -36.53 -6.41 -5.34
CA SER A 350 -35.73 -5.94 -6.46
C SER A 350 -36.47 -4.80 -7.15
N ALA A 351 -36.25 -3.56 -6.70
CA ALA A 351 -36.46 -2.43 -7.57
C ALA A 351 -35.48 -2.60 -8.73
N ASN A 352 -35.96 -2.51 -9.97
CA ASN A 352 -35.09 -2.52 -11.13
C ASN A 352 -34.74 -1.08 -11.46
N ILE A 353 -33.47 -0.82 -11.79
CA ILE A 353 -33.08 0.42 -12.46
C ILE A 353 -33.89 0.50 -13.75
N VAL A 354 -34.59 1.61 -13.96
CA VAL A 354 -35.43 1.81 -15.15
C VAL A 354 -34.51 2.20 -16.32
N GLU A 355 -34.85 1.85 -17.55
CA GLU A 355 -34.04 2.25 -18.72
C GLU A 355 -33.85 3.79 -18.80
N GLU A 356 -34.78 4.55 -18.23
CA GLU A 356 -34.70 6.01 -18.08
C GLU A 356 -33.52 6.45 -17.19
N ASP A 357 -33.14 5.68 -16.17
CA ASP A 357 -31.98 5.98 -15.33
C ASP A 357 -30.66 5.85 -16.10
N TYR A 358 -30.67 5.23 -17.29
CA TYR A 358 -29.57 5.15 -18.25
C TYR A 358 -29.68 6.21 -19.37
N GLU A 359 -30.16 7.43 -19.05
CA GLU A 359 -30.10 8.58 -19.96
C GLU A 359 -28.76 8.65 -20.71
N ASN A 360 -28.82 8.93 -22.02
CA ASN A 360 -27.68 9.02 -22.94
C ASN A 360 -26.64 10.03 -22.43
N CYS A 361 -25.64 9.52 -21.70
CA CYS A 361 -24.49 10.29 -21.25
C CYS A 361 -23.26 9.77 -22.00
N PRO A 362 -22.79 10.45 -23.06
CA PRO A 362 -21.67 9.95 -23.84
C PRO A 362 -20.37 10.00 -23.01
N PHE A 363 -19.70 8.86 -22.88
CA PHE A 363 -18.39 8.71 -22.24
C PHE A 363 -17.29 8.95 -23.27
N ASN A 364 -17.08 10.23 -23.60
CA ASN A 364 -16.24 10.66 -24.73
C ASN A 364 -14.73 10.42 -24.56
N GLN A 365 -14.27 10.02 -23.37
CA GLN A 365 -12.86 9.75 -23.10
C GLN A 365 -12.60 8.30 -22.66
N LEU A 366 -13.64 7.49 -22.47
CA LEU A 366 -13.53 6.14 -21.92
C LEU A 366 -12.99 5.17 -22.98
N ARG A 367 -11.76 4.71 -22.79
CA ARG A 367 -11.00 3.87 -23.73
C ARG A 367 -10.90 2.42 -23.28
N PHE A 368 -10.73 2.20 -21.98
CA PHE A 368 -10.51 0.88 -21.42
C PHE A 368 -11.56 0.57 -20.36
N VAL A 369 -12.25 -0.55 -20.54
CA VAL A 369 -13.19 -1.06 -19.55
C VAL A 369 -12.79 -2.48 -19.17
N LYS A 370 -12.78 -2.78 -17.88
CA LYS A 370 -12.59 -4.14 -17.36
C LYS A 370 -13.70 -4.46 -16.39
N ILE A 371 -14.44 -5.53 -16.64
CA ILE A 371 -15.51 -5.98 -15.78
C ILE A 371 -15.19 -7.42 -15.40
N ALA A 372 -15.05 -7.70 -14.10
CA ALA A 372 -14.60 -8.99 -13.62
C ALA A 372 -15.47 -9.51 -12.47
N GLY A 373 -15.56 -10.84 -12.34
CA GLY A 373 -16.32 -11.52 -11.30
C GLY A 373 -17.82 -11.63 -11.55
N ILE A 374 -18.27 -11.39 -12.78
CA ILE A 374 -19.70 -11.43 -13.13
C ILE A 374 -20.26 -12.86 -13.13
N SER A 375 -21.54 -12.99 -12.81
CA SER A 375 -22.25 -14.28 -12.84
C SER A 375 -23.27 -14.40 -13.98
N GLY A 376 -23.48 -13.33 -14.75
CA GLY A 376 -24.42 -13.29 -15.88
C GLY A 376 -25.79 -12.74 -15.50
N LEU A 377 -25.87 -11.93 -14.45
CA LEU A 377 -27.10 -11.29 -14.02
C LEU A 377 -27.56 -10.28 -15.07
N ARG A 378 -28.88 -10.11 -15.19
CA ARG A 378 -29.47 -9.15 -16.14
C ARG A 378 -28.98 -7.73 -15.89
N GLN A 379 -28.76 -7.36 -14.63
CA GLN A 379 -28.27 -6.06 -14.20
C GLN A 379 -26.83 -5.81 -14.67
N GLU A 380 -25.96 -6.82 -14.55
CA GLU A 380 -24.57 -6.77 -15.06
C GLU A 380 -24.57 -6.56 -16.58
N LEU A 381 -25.37 -7.35 -17.29
CA LEU A 381 -25.51 -7.29 -18.75
C LEU A 381 -26.07 -5.94 -19.22
N ASN A 382 -27.07 -5.41 -18.52
CA ASN A 382 -27.63 -4.09 -18.81
C ASN A 382 -26.58 -2.99 -18.63
N PHE A 383 -25.75 -3.06 -17.59
CA PHE A 383 -24.68 -2.09 -17.36
C PHE A 383 -23.62 -2.17 -18.46
N ILE A 384 -23.23 -3.39 -18.87
CA ILE A 384 -22.31 -3.59 -20.00
C ILE A 384 -22.89 -3.02 -21.29
N LYS A 385 -24.16 -3.31 -21.59
CA LYS A 385 -24.88 -2.78 -22.75
C LYS A 385 -24.90 -1.24 -22.74
N PHE A 386 -25.17 -0.65 -21.58
CA PHE A 386 -25.16 0.80 -21.40
C PHE A 386 -23.78 1.42 -21.70
N LEU A 387 -22.70 0.84 -21.15
CA LEU A 387 -21.34 1.30 -21.41
C LEU A 387 -20.97 1.20 -22.90
N LEU A 388 -21.27 0.06 -23.54
CA LEU A 388 -21.01 -0.14 -24.98
C LEU A 388 -21.78 0.86 -25.86
N ALA A 389 -23.04 1.15 -25.51
CA ALA A 389 -23.89 2.07 -26.26
C ALA A 389 -23.50 3.55 -26.08
N ASN A 390 -22.79 3.92 -25.01
CA ASN A 390 -22.46 5.31 -24.67
C ASN A 390 -20.97 5.64 -24.75
N SER A 391 -20.09 4.73 -25.13
CA SER A 391 -18.63 4.96 -25.19
C SER A 391 -18.12 5.00 -26.65
N PRO A 392 -18.16 6.17 -27.32
CA PRO A 392 -17.84 6.27 -28.75
C PRO A 392 -16.35 6.08 -29.08
N VAL A 393 -15.45 6.29 -28.10
CA VAL A 393 -14.00 6.14 -28.26
C VAL A 393 -13.43 4.89 -27.59
N LEU A 394 -14.29 3.96 -27.18
CA LEU A 394 -13.89 2.73 -26.50
C LEU A 394 -12.95 1.91 -27.40
N GLU A 395 -11.76 1.61 -26.90
CA GLU A 395 -10.74 0.82 -27.60
C GLU A 395 -10.87 -0.66 -27.22
N LYS A 396 -11.01 -0.94 -25.91
CA LYS A 396 -11.05 -2.31 -25.38
C LYS A 396 -11.97 -2.45 -24.18
N MET A 397 -12.81 -3.48 -24.21
CA MET A 397 -13.59 -3.96 -23.07
C MET A 397 -13.18 -5.39 -22.74
N THR A 398 -12.72 -5.63 -21.52
CA THR A 398 -12.38 -6.97 -21.01
C THR A 398 -13.47 -7.43 -20.06
N VAL A 399 -14.05 -8.60 -20.32
CA VAL A 399 -15.06 -9.22 -19.45
C VAL A 399 -14.50 -10.53 -18.91
N LYS A 400 -14.46 -10.67 -17.59
CA LYS A 400 -14.01 -11.87 -16.90
C LYS A 400 -15.13 -12.41 -15.99
N PRO A 401 -15.59 -13.64 -16.18
CA PRO A 401 -16.59 -14.26 -15.31
C PRO A 401 -16.01 -14.56 -13.92
N GLY A 402 -16.88 -14.73 -12.93
CA GLY A 402 -16.52 -15.33 -11.65
C GLY A 402 -16.28 -16.84 -11.79
N SER A 403 -15.44 -17.40 -10.90
CA SER A 403 -15.25 -18.85 -10.79
C SER A 403 -16.57 -19.50 -10.40
N THR A 404 -17.18 -20.26 -11.30
CA THR A 404 -18.36 -21.08 -11.01
C THR A 404 -18.08 -22.51 -11.46
N ASP A 405 -18.15 -23.46 -10.52
CA ASP A 405 -18.18 -24.88 -10.83
C ASP A 405 -19.42 -25.14 -11.69
N GLY A 406 -19.22 -25.41 -12.99
CA GLY A 406 -20.30 -25.61 -13.98
C GLY A 406 -20.64 -24.41 -14.88
N GLY A 407 -19.91 -23.30 -14.78
CA GLY A 407 -20.22 -22.02 -15.46
C GLY A 407 -20.06 -21.95 -16.98
N TRP A 408 -19.63 -23.01 -17.67
CA TRP A 408 -19.33 -22.96 -19.11
C TRP A 408 -20.55 -22.66 -19.99
N GLU A 409 -21.75 -23.09 -19.60
CA GLU A 409 -22.99 -22.77 -20.34
C GLU A 409 -23.44 -21.32 -20.12
N LEU A 410 -23.40 -20.82 -18.88
CA LEU A 410 -23.65 -19.41 -18.55
C LEU A 410 -22.68 -18.49 -19.28
N LEU A 411 -21.40 -18.90 -19.35
CA LEU A 411 -20.34 -18.25 -20.13
C LEU A 411 -20.71 -18.12 -21.62
N LYS A 412 -21.17 -19.21 -22.24
CA LYS A 412 -21.60 -19.19 -23.65
C LYS A 412 -22.78 -18.25 -23.89
N GLU A 413 -23.77 -18.24 -23.00
CA GLU A 413 -24.92 -17.34 -23.14
C GLU A 413 -24.52 -15.88 -22.95
N LEU A 414 -23.69 -15.57 -21.94
CA LEU A 414 -23.06 -14.25 -21.76
C LEU A 414 -22.35 -13.78 -23.03
N MET A 415 -21.54 -14.64 -23.65
CA MET A 415 -20.82 -14.32 -24.88
C MET A 415 -21.78 -14.02 -26.04
N LYS A 416 -22.84 -14.83 -26.22
CA LYS A 416 -23.83 -14.61 -27.29
C LYS A 416 -24.56 -13.29 -27.12
N GLU A 417 -24.95 -12.94 -25.90
CA GLU A 417 -25.67 -11.70 -25.64
C GLU A 417 -24.80 -10.46 -25.84
N LEU A 418 -23.56 -10.48 -25.33
CA LEU A 418 -22.61 -9.38 -25.48
C LEU A 418 -22.29 -9.08 -26.95
N LEU A 419 -22.18 -10.11 -27.80
CA LEU A 419 -21.94 -9.94 -29.23
C LEU A 419 -23.10 -9.25 -29.96
N ARG A 420 -24.32 -9.31 -29.41
CA ARG A 420 -25.52 -8.68 -29.99
C ARG A 420 -25.70 -7.22 -29.58
N PHE A 421 -24.93 -6.73 -28.59
CA PHE A 421 -25.09 -5.36 -28.12
C PHE A 421 -24.57 -4.35 -29.14
N ARG A 422 -25.37 -3.30 -29.36
CA ARG A 422 -24.96 -2.16 -30.17
C ARG A 422 -23.80 -1.46 -29.50
N ARG A 423 -22.81 -1.06 -30.29
CA ARG A 423 -21.62 -0.34 -29.85
C ARG A 423 -21.62 1.07 -30.44
N ALA A 424 -21.27 2.06 -29.64
CA ALA A 424 -21.00 3.41 -30.14
C ALA A 424 -19.64 3.48 -30.84
N SER A 425 -18.62 2.80 -30.27
CA SER A 425 -17.32 2.65 -30.91
C SER A 425 -17.32 1.50 -31.91
N VAL A 426 -16.95 1.81 -33.15
CA VAL A 426 -16.76 0.81 -34.22
C VAL A 426 -15.43 0.05 -34.09
N GLN A 427 -14.48 0.58 -33.32
CA GLN A 427 -13.14 0.00 -33.13
C GLN A 427 -13.02 -0.83 -31.84
N ALA A 428 -14.05 -0.79 -30.97
CA ALA A 428 -14.03 -1.46 -29.68
C ALA A 428 -13.84 -2.99 -29.81
N GLN A 429 -12.74 -3.47 -29.23
CA GLN A 429 -12.48 -4.90 -29.06
C GLN A 429 -13.10 -5.38 -27.75
N ILE A 430 -13.90 -6.45 -27.81
CA ILE A 430 -14.43 -7.13 -26.62
C ILE A 430 -13.60 -8.39 -26.40
N ILE A 431 -12.82 -8.41 -25.33
CA ILE A 431 -11.98 -9.54 -24.93
C ILE A 431 -12.66 -10.26 -23.79
N TYR A 432 -12.80 -11.58 -23.94
CA TYR A 432 -13.32 -12.44 -22.89
C TYR A 432 -12.17 -13.24 -22.31
N LEU A 433 -12.05 -13.26 -20.98
CA LEU A 433 -11.04 -14.05 -20.28
C LEU A 433 -11.67 -15.29 -19.68
N ASP A 434 -10.93 -16.40 -19.69
CA ASP A 434 -11.33 -17.59 -18.97
C ASP A 434 -11.33 -17.32 -17.44
N PRO A 435 -12.21 -18.02 -16.67
CA PRO A 435 -12.34 -17.86 -15.21
C PRO A 435 -11.01 -17.92 -14.44
#